data_AF-A0A9J6ZLE3-F1
#
_entry.id   AF-A0A9J6ZLE3-F1
#
_cell.length_a   1.000
_cell.length_b   1.000
_cell.length_c   1.000
_cell.angle_alpha   90.00
_cell.angle_beta   90.00
_cell.angle_gamma   90.00
#
_symmetry.space_group_name_H-M   'P 1'
#
loop_
_entity.id
_entity.type
_entity.pdbx_description
1 polymer ?
#
loop_
_entity_poly.entity_id
_entity_poly.type
_entity_poly.pdbx_seq_one_letter_code
_entity_poly.pdbx_strand_id
1 'polypeptide(L)'
;MAGAKIVSKYDEIQVLYKKYTLSLKFRLPCKKVTLSPEDKDYSRYNTFKYVTIGKINVEVGYKLSWRKWGKHEKLIKQTQTMTSEDLLRKVFLYIFSLPLIMDEEEKAHILEEEKRLIEERERELLRERREKERKKTEDLLANSINYFYSKLIKEYISAELDETTDEYKWAMDKANWIQDSSKHPDDLLTEKDKEELLNIKTTNKYFL
;
A
#
# COMPACT_ATOMS: atom_id res chain seq x y z
N MET A 1 -6.92 -19.46 10.09
CA MET A 1 -6.26 -20.77 10.33
C MET A 1 -6.55 -21.68 9.14
N ALA A 2 -5.65 -21.78 8.17
CA ALA A 2 -5.85 -22.59 6.97
C ALA A 2 -5.47 -24.06 7.25
N GLY A 3 -6.44 -24.84 7.74
CA GLY A 3 -6.26 -26.27 7.98
C GLY A 3 -6.22 -27.03 6.66
N ALA A 4 -5.03 -27.39 6.18
CA ALA A 4 -4.89 -28.32 5.07
C ALA A 4 -5.51 -29.66 5.48
N LYS A 5 -6.49 -30.14 4.72
CA LYS A 5 -7.10 -31.46 4.94
C LYS A 5 -6.52 -32.44 3.94
N ILE A 6 -5.88 -33.48 4.45
CA ILE A 6 -5.33 -34.59 3.66
C ILE A 6 -6.35 -35.72 3.68
N VAL A 7 -6.75 -36.18 2.49
CA VAL A 7 -7.63 -37.35 2.33
C VAL A 7 -6.89 -38.36 1.47
N SER A 8 -6.58 -39.53 2.04
CA SER A 8 -5.97 -40.64 1.31
C SER A 8 -7.06 -41.60 0.82
N LYS A 9 -7.04 -41.94 -0.48
CA LYS A 9 -7.89 -42.97 -1.08
C LYS A 9 -6.99 -43.89 -1.89
N TYR A 10 -6.91 -45.19 -1.56
CA TYR A 10 -6.18 -46.24 -2.28
C TYR A 10 -4.89 -45.80 -3.01
N ASP A 11 -4.99 -45.30 -4.26
CA ASP A 11 -3.85 -44.89 -5.12
C ASP A 11 -3.62 -43.37 -5.23
N GLU A 12 -4.40 -42.54 -4.53
CA GLU A 12 -4.45 -41.07 -4.63
C GLU A 12 -4.45 -40.39 -3.26
N ILE A 13 -3.61 -39.36 -3.08
CA ILE A 13 -3.66 -38.46 -1.93
C ILE A 13 -4.22 -37.12 -2.39
N GLN A 14 -5.33 -36.67 -1.78
CA GLN A 14 -5.92 -35.37 -2.02
C GLN A 14 -5.50 -34.36 -0.95
N VAL A 15 -5.04 -33.17 -1.38
CA VAL A 15 -4.62 -32.08 -0.50
C VAL A 15 -5.39 -30.82 -0.84
N LEU A 16 -6.10 -30.27 0.13
CA LEU A 16 -6.75 -28.96 0.01
C LEU A 16 -5.76 -27.87 0.42
N TYR A 17 -5.39 -26.99 -0.52
CA TYR A 17 -4.48 -25.88 -0.29
C TYR A 17 -4.90 -24.65 -1.08
N LYS A 18 -5.00 -23.49 -0.42
CA LYS A 18 -5.69 -22.30 -0.95
C LYS A 18 -7.12 -22.67 -1.39
N LYS A 19 -7.54 -22.27 -2.61
CA LYS A 19 -8.80 -22.69 -3.26
C LYS A 19 -8.60 -23.91 -4.21
N TYR A 20 -7.46 -24.61 -4.13
CA TYR A 20 -7.16 -25.78 -4.97
C TYR A 20 -7.48 -27.10 -4.25
N THR A 21 -7.96 -28.08 -5.03
CA THR A 21 -7.95 -29.50 -4.66
C THR A 21 -6.83 -30.20 -5.43
N LEU A 22 -5.75 -30.54 -4.76
CA LEU A 22 -4.58 -31.21 -5.34
C LEU A 22 -4.75 -32.72 -5.25
N SER A 23 -4.25 -33.46 -6.23
CA SER A 23 -4.17 -34.93 -6.25
C SER A 23 -2.73 -35.35 -6.52
N LEU A 24 -2.21 -36.20 -5.64
CA LEU A 24 -0.87 -36.77 -5.75
C LEU A 24 -1.00 -38.27 -5.98
N LYS A 25 -0.41 -38.77 -7.08
CA LYS A 25 -0.28 -40.21 -7.36
C LYS A 25 1.18 -40.60 -7.38
N PHE A 26 1.55 -41.53 -6.52
CA PHE A 26 2.90 -42.07 -6.47
C PHE A 26 2.94 -43.33 -7.35
N ARG A 27 3.75 -43.30 -8.41
CA ARG A 27 3.93 -44.44 -9.33
C ARG A 27 5.33 -44.99 -9.20
N LEU A 28 5.42 -46.30 -8.97
CA LEU A 28 6.64 -47.08 -9.08
C LEU A 28 6.69 -47.68 -10.49
N PRO A 29 7.60 -47.23 -11.38
CA PRO A 29 7.81 -47.84 -12.67
C PRO A 29 8.44 -49.23 -12.50
N CYS A 30 7.85 -50.20 -13.19
CA CYS A 30 8.30 -51.59 -13.17
C CYS A 30 8.81 -52.00 -14.55
N LYS A 31 9.85 -52.84 -14.56
CA LYS A 31 10.35 -53.51 -15.77
C LYS A 31 9.78 -54.92 -15.81
N LYS A 32 9.23 -55.31 -16.97
CA LYS A 32 8.85 -56.70 -17.24
C LYS A 32 10.12 -57.52 -17.46
N VAL A 33 10.29 -58.58 -16.68
CA VAL A 33 11.40 -59.53 -16.79
C VAL A 33 10.79 -60.88 -17.12
N THR A 34 11.15 -61.44 -18.28
CA THR A 34 10.76 -62.80 -18.66
C THR A 34 11.45 -63.79 -17.74
N LEU A 35 10.72 -64.79 -17.26
CA LEU A 35 11.25 -65.83 -16.38
C LEU A 35 11.54 -67.09 -17.21
N SER A 36 12.66 -67.75 -16.92
CA SER A 36 13.01 -69.06 -17.46
C SER A 36 12.67 -70.16 -16.45
N PRO A 37 12.44 -71.42 -16.88
CA PRO A 37 12.14 -72.54 -15.98
C PRO A 37 13.16 -72.78 -14.86
N GLU A 38 14.41 -72.31 -15.01
CA GLU A 38 15.43 -72.39 -13.97
C GLU A 38 15.31 -71.30 -12.89
N ASP A 39 14.49 -70.26 -13.09
CA ASP A 39 14.34 -69.18 -12.14
C ASP A 39 13.50 -69.59 -10.92
N LYS A 40 13.96 -69.22 -9.71
CA LYS A 40 13.26 -69.53 -8.44
C LYS A 40 11.79 -69.09 -8.39
N ASP A 41 11.46 -68.01 -9.10
CA ASP A 41 10.11 -67.44 -9.13
C ASP A 41 9.26 -67.98 -10.30
N TYR A 42 9.83 -68.81 -11.19
CA TYR A 42 9.14 -69.33 -12.36
C TYR A 42 7.90 -70.14 -11.97
N SER A 43 8.01 -70.97 -10.95
CA SER A 43 6.91 -71.79 -10.41
C SER A 43 5.68 -70.99 -9.98
N ARG A 44 5.85 -69.69 -9.70
CA ARG A 44 4.77 -68.80 -9.22
C ARG A 44 4.14 -67.95 -10.33
N TYR A 45 4.91 -67.57 -11.36
CA TYR A 45 4.47 -66.60 -12.38
C TYR A 45 4.55 -67.12 -13.83
N ASN A 46 5.19 -68.25 -14.07
CA ASN A 46 5.31 -69.05 -15.31
C ASN A 46 5.83 -68.36 -16.59
N THR A 47 5.82 -67.03 -16.69
CA THR A 47 6.15 -66.32 -17.93
C THR A 47 6.93 -65.03 -17.70
N PHE A 48 6.51 -64.18 -16.76
CA PHE A 48 7.23 -62.95 -16.46
C PHE A 48 6.89 -62.43 -15.07
N LYS A 49 7.82 -61.67 -14.49
CA LYS A 49 7.59 -60.86 -13.29
C LYS A 49 7.86 -59.39 -13.56
N TYR A 50 7.20 -58.53 -12.80
CA TYR A 50 7.49 -57.10 -12.80
C TYR A 50 8.45 -56.79 -11.67
N VAL A 51 9.61 -56.25 -12.01
CA VAL A 51 10.64 -55.82 -11.04
C VAL A 51 10.62 -54.30 -10.97
N THR A 52 10.53 -53.75 -9.76
CA THR A 52 10.57 -52.30 -9.52
C THR A 52 11.92 -51.73 -9.92
N ILE A 53 11.94 -50.62 -10.68
CA ILE A 53 13.17 -49.98 -11.18
C ILE A 53 13.85 -49.13 -10.07
N GLY A 54 13.29 -49.08 -8.86
CA GLY A 54 13.83 -48.34 -7.72
C GLY A 54 13.70 -46.82 -7.80
N LYS A 55 12.97 -46.29 -8.78
CA LYS A 55 12.70 -44.85 -8.95
C LYS A 55 11.23 -44.58 -8.69
N ILE A 56 10.87 -43.52 -7.98
CA ILE A 56 9.47 -43.13 -7.76
C ILE A 56 9.14 -41.95 -8.66
N ASN A 57 7.95 -41.95 -9.26
CA ASN A 57 7.41 -40.79 -9.97
C ASN A 57 6.17 -40.29 -9.23
N VAL A 58 6.00 -38.98 -9.14
CA VAL A 58 4.81 -38.35 -8.56
C VAL A 58 4.07 -37.59 -9.63
N GLU A 59 2.83 -37.98 -9.89
CA GLU A 59 1.92 -37.20 -10.72
C GLU A 59 1.15 -36.24 -9.82
N VAL A 60 1.26 -34.95 -10.12
CA VAL A 60 0.52 -33.89 -9.46
C VAL A 60 -0.56 -33.40 -10.42
N GLY A 61 -1.81 -33.64 -10.05
CA GLY A 61 -2.97 -32.99 -10.66
C GLY A 61 -3.57 -31.98 -9.70
N TYR A 62 -4.25 -30.96 -10.20
CA TYR A 62 -5.09 -30.12 -9.35
C TYR A 62 -6.40 -29.77 -10.05
N LYS A 63 -7.40 -29.48 -9.22
CA LYS A 63 -8.74 -29.08 -9.62
C LYS A 63 -9.08 -27.74 -8.96
N LEU A 64 -9.73 -26.88 -9.75
CA LEU A 64 -10.48 -25.73 -9.24
C LEU A 64 -11.90 -26.17 -8.94
N SER A 65 -12.53 -25.61 -7.92
CA SER A 65 -13.92 -25.93 -7.53
C SER A 65 -14.88 -25.93 -8.74
N TRP A 66 -14.65 -25.06 -9.72
CA TRP A 66 -15.46 -24.85 -10.92
C TRP A 66 -14.94 -25.49 -12.22
N ARG A 67 -13.77 -26.15 -12.24
CA ARG A 67 -13.19 -26.77 -13.47
C ARG A 67 -13.13 -28.30 -13.33
N LYS A 68 -13.56 -29.07 -14.34
CA LYS A 68 -13.37 -30.53 -14.35
C LYS A 68 -11.89 -30.88 -14.46
N TRP A 69 -11.51 -32.08 -13.97
CA TRP A 69 -10.13 -32.58 -13.98
C TRP A 69 -9.45 -32.36 -15.33
N GLY A 70 -8.41 -31.53 -15.35
CA GLY A 70 -7.41 -31.56 -16.43
C GLY A 70 -6.56 -32.82 -16.26
N LYS A 71 -6.31 -33.54 -17.35
CA LYS A 71 -5.36 -34.66 -17.40
C LYS A 71 -4.02 -34.21 -16.77
N HIS A 72 -3.39 -35.07 -15.96
CA HIS A 72 -2.13 -34.85 -15.22
C HIS A 72 -1.33 -33.59 -15.63
N GLU A 73 -1.43 -32.50 -14.86
CA GLU A 73 -0.75 -31.25 -15.24
C GLU A 73 0.77 -31.34 -15.12
N LYS A 74 1.31 -32.10 -14.15
CA LYS A 74 2.75 -32.24 -13.98
C LYS A 74 3.17 -33.61 -13.46
N LEU A 75 4.06 -34.26 -14.21
CA LEU A 75 4.77 -35.47 -13.78
C LEU A 75 6.15 -35.08 -13.24
N ILE A 76 6.39 -35.32 -11.96
CA ILE A 76 7.67 -35.08 -11.29
C ILE A 76 8.37 -36.43 -11.14
N LYS A 77 9.50 -36.62 -11.84
CA LYS A 77 10.26 -37.87 -11.83
C LYS A 77 11.45 -37.79 -10.87
N GLN A 78 11.75 -38.88 -10.18
CA GLN A 78 12.99 -39.01 -9.41
C GLN A 78 14.17 -39.30 -10.35
N THR A 79 15.22 -38.47 -10.27
CA THR A 79 16.50 -38.71 -10.96
C THR A 79 17.39 -39.65 -10.15
N GLN A 80 18.42 -40.24 -10.79
CA GLN A 80 19.31 -41.23 -10.16
C GLN A 80 20.03 -40.71 -8.89
N THR A 81 20.27 -39.41 -8.82
CA THR A 81 20.97 -38.73 -7.71
C THR A 81 20.04 -38.18 -6.63
N MET A 82 18.71 -38.26 -6.82
CA MET A 82 17.74 -37.67 -5.91
C MET A 82 17.28 -38.66 -4.84
N THR A 83 17.26 -38.22 -3.59
CA THR A 83 16.62 -38.93 -2.50
C THR A 83 15.09 -38.80 -2.58
N SER A 84 14.36 -39.62 -1.82
CA SER A 84 12.91 -39.49 -1.69
C SER A 84 12.49 -38.15 -1.07
N GLU A 85 13.31 -37.60 -0.15
CA GLU A 85 13.06 -36.29 0.42
C GLU A 85 13.19 -35.18 -0.63
N ASP A 86 14.18 -35.25 -1.51
CA ASP A 86 14.35 -34.27 -2.59
C ASP A 86 13.17 -34.30 -3.55
N LEU A 87 12.62 -35.49 -3.82
CA LEU A 87 11.42 -35.66 -4.64
C LEU A 87 10.22 -34.99 -3.98
N LEU A 88 10.00 -35.23 -2.68
CA LEU A 88 8.94 -34.59 -1.92
C LEU A 88 9.10 -33.07 -1.87
N ARG A 89 10.32 -32.56 -1.65
CA ARG A 89 10.61 -31.12 -1.71
C ARG A 89 10.21 -30.52 -3.06
N LYS A 90 10.53 -31.17 -4.19
CA LYS A 90 10.10 -30.70 -5.52
C LYS A 90 8.58 -30.70 -5.68
N VAL A 91 7.88 -31.71 -5.14
CA VAL A 91 6.41 -31.76 -5.16
C VAL A 91 5.83 -30.58 -4.36
N PHE A 92 6.31 -30.33 -3.14
CA PHE A 92 5.85 -29.22 -2.32
C PHE A 92 6.18 -27.86 -2.92
N LEU A 93 7.39 -27.67 -3.47
CA LEU A 93 7.75 -26.44 -4.17
C LEU A 93 6.80 -26.15 -5.32
N TYR A 94 6.43 -27.16 -6.10
CA TYR A 94 5.45 -27.00 -7.17
C TYR A 94 4.08 -26.59 -6.63
N ILE A 95 3.59 -27.27 -5.58
CA ILE A 95 2.30 -26.94 -4.94
C ILE A 95 2.29 -25.51 -4.39
N PHE A 96 3.35 -25.09 -3.71
CA PHE A 96 3.45 -23.75 -3.13
C PHE A 96 3.65 -22.65 -4.17
N SER A 97 4.27 -22.98 -5.31
CA SER A 97 4.42 -22.06 -6.45
C SER A 97 3.12 -21.75 -7.19
N LEU A 98 2.03 -22.51 -6.96
CA LEU A 98 0.75 -22.24 -7.61
C LEU A 98 0.24 -20.83 -7.21
N PRO A 99 -0.19 -19.99 -8.16
CA PRO A 99 -0.63 -18.63 -7.87
C PRO A 99 -1.82 -18.63 -6.90
N LEU A 100 -1.94 -17.58 -6.09
CA LEU A 100 -3.13 -17.43 -5.26
C LEU A 100 -4.29 -17.00 -6.17
N ILE A 101 -5.32 -17.83 -6.31
CA ILE A 101 -6.50 -17.48 -7.08
C ILE A 101 -7.41 -16.63 -6.20
N MET A 102 -7.50 -15.35 -6.54
CA MET A 102 -8.48 -14.41 -5.97
C MET A 102 -9.82 -14.57 -6.70
N ASP A 103 -10.92 -14.50 -5.96
CA ASP A 103 -12.26 -14.45 -6.57
C ASP A 103 -12.46 -13.16 -7.39
N GLU A 104 -13.44 -13.13 -8.30
CA GLU A 104 -13.80 -11.88 -8.99
C GLU A 104 -14.30 -10.82 -8.00
N GLU A 105 -15.07 -11.22 -6.99
CA GLU A 105 -15.54 -10.35 -5.90
C GLU A 105 -14.37 -9.81 -5.06
N GLU A 106 -13.39 -10.66 -4.78
CA GLU A 106 -12.20 -10.31 -3.99
C GLU A 106 -11.30 -9.31 -4.75
N LYS A 107 -11.19 -9.48 -6.08
CA LYS A 107 -10.53 -8.50 -6.96
C LYS A 107 -11.29 -7.17 -7.01
N ALA A 108 -12.62 -7.23 -7.10
CA ALA A 108 -13.45 -6.04 -7.16
C ALA A 108 -13.34 -5.21 -5.87
N HIS A 109 -13.35 -5.88 -4.71
CA HIS A 109 -13.16 -5.22 -3.41
C HIS A 109 -11.80 -4.53 -3.29
N ILE A 110 -10.71 -5.20 -3.70
CA ILE A 110 -9.37 -4.59 -3.70
C ILE A 110 -9.34 -3.34 -4.57
N LEU A 111 -9.92 -3.41 -5.78
CA LEU A 111 -9.97 -2.27 -6.69
C LEU A 111 -10.81 -1.10 -6.13
N GLU A 112 -11.90 -1.41 -5.41
CA GLU A 112 -12.74 -0.40 -4.77
C GLU A 112 -12.02 0.29 -3.61
N GLU A 113 -11.29 -0.47 -2.77
CA GLU A 113 -10.48 0.12 -1.71
C GLU A 113 -9.34 0.97 -2.25
N GLU A 114 -8.66 0.54 -3.32
CA GLU A 114 -7.64 1.34 -4.00
C GLU A 114 -8.20 2.67 -4.52
N LYS A 115 -9.39 2.65 -5.14
CA LYS A 115 -10.07 3.88 -5.59
C LYS A 115 -10.40 4.80 -4.42
N ARG A 116 -10.94 4.26 -3.32
CA ARG A 116 -11.26 5.04 -2.11
C ARG A 116 -10.02 5.75 -1.58
N LEU A 117 -8.89 5.06 -1.50
CA LEU A 117 -7.62 5.62 -1.02
C LEU A 117 -7.09 6.74 -1.95
N ILE A 118 -7.23 6.59 -3.26
CA ILE A 118 -6.86 7.63 -4.24
C ILE A 118 -7.73 8.87 -4.04
N GLU A 119 -9.05 8.70 -3.94
CA GLU A 119 -9.99 9.80 -3.74
C GLU A 119 -9.78 10.55 -2.41
N GLU A 120 -9.43 9.84 -1.34
CA GLU A 120 -9.09 10.44 -0.05
C GLU A 120 -7.82 11.30 -0.16
N ARG A 121 -6.77 10.77 -0.79
CA ARG A 121 -5.52 11.49 -1.02
C ARG A 121 -5.72 12.73 -1.88
N GLU A 122 -6.54 12.64 -2.94
CA GLU A 122 -6.89 13.80 -3.78
C GLU A 122 -7.66 14.87 -3.00
N ARG A 123 -8.58 14.45 -2.12
CA ARG A 123 -9.32 15.37 -1.24
C ARG A 123 -8.41 16.10 -0.26
N GLU A 124 -7.43 15.40 0.33
CA GLU A 124 -6.43 16.01 1.21
C GLU A 124 -5.57 17.02 0.46
N LEU A 125 -5.00 16.65 -0.69
CA LEU A 125 -4.21 17.57 -1.52
C LEU A 125 -5.00 18.82 -1.92
N LEU A 126 -6.30 18.67 -2.22
CA LEU A 126 -7.16 19.80 -2.54
C LEU A 126 -7.39 20.70 -1.32
N ARG A 127 -7.55 20.14 -0.12
CA ARG A 127 -7.67 20.91 1.13
C ARG A 127 -6.39 21.69 1.41
N GLU A 128 -5.23 21.05 1.30
CA GLU A 128 -3.93 21.72 1.49
C GLU A 128 -3.74 22.88 0.51
N ARG A 129 -4.10 22.68 -0.77
CA ARG A 129 -4.06 23.77 -1.77
C ARG A 129 -4.98 24.92 -1.39
N ARG A 130 -6.22 24.63 -0.99
CA ARG A 130 -7.18 25.67 -0.56
C ARG A 130 -6.69 26.42 0.66
N GLU A 131 -6.14 25.73 1.65
CA GLU A 131 -5.62 26.34 2.87
C GLU A 131 -4.40 27.22 2.58
N LYS A 132 -3.50 26.77 1.71
CA LYS A 132 -2.35 27.56 1.27
C LYS A 132 -2.77 28.82 0.51
N GLU A 133 -3.72 28.72 -0.40
CA GLU A 133 -4.26 29.90 -1.12
C GLU A 133 -5.01 30.84 -0.17
N ARG A 134 -5.80 30.30 0.77
CA ARG A 134 -6.48 31.10 1.80
C ARG A 134 -5.47 31.88 2.63
N LYS A 135 -4.45 31.20 3.17
CA LYS A 135 -3.41 31.84 4.00
C LYS A 135 -2.67 32.94 3.24
N LYS A 136 -2.23 32.68 2.00
CA LYS A 136 -1.61 33.73 1.16
C LYS A 136 -2.53 34.93 0.95
N THR A 137 -3.83 34.69 0.79
CA THR A 137 -4.83 35.74 0.58
C THR A 137 -5.06 36.54 1.87
N GLU A 138 -5.15 35.86 3.02
CA GLU A 138 -5.23 36.49 4.34
C GLU A 138 -4.00 37.36 4.61
N ASP A 139 -2.80 36.84 4.34
CA ASP A 139 -1.53 37.57 4.47
C ASP A 139 -1.50 38.80 3.55
N LEU A 140 -1.96 38.65 2.29
CA LEU A 140 -2.03 39.76 1.33
C LEU A 140 -2.99 40.85 1.80
N LEU A 141 -4.18 40.47 2.29
CA LEU A 141 -5.17 41.41 2.82
C LEU A 141 -4.61 42.16 4.03
N ALA A 142 -4.06 41.43 5.01
CA ALA A 142 -3.46 42.03 6.21
C ALA A 142 -2.34 43.02 5.86
N ASN A 143 -1.42 42.62 4.97
CA ASN A 143 -0.34 43.50 4.51
C ASN A 143 -0.87 44.73 3.76
N SER A 144 -1.92 44.58 2.96
CA SER A 144 -2.53 45.72 2.25
C SER A 144 -3.18 46.72 3.22
N ILE A 145 -3.84 46.22 4.26
CA ILE A 145 -4.49 47.02 5.30
C ILE A 145 -3.43 47.78 6.10
N ASN A 146 -2.38 47.09 6.54
CA ASN A 146 -1.25 47.68 7.26
C ASN A 146 -0.57 48.78 6.43
N TYR A 147 -0.32 48.52 5.14
CA TYR A 147 0.23 49.51 4.22
C TYR A 147 -0.68 50.73 4.08
N PHE A 148 -1.99 50.52 3.90
CA PHE A 148 -2.96 51.60 3.75
C PHE A 148 -3.02 52.48 5.01
N TYR A 149 -3.12 51.89 6.20
CA TYR A 149 -3.14 52.65 7.45
C TYR A 149 -1.83 53.38 7.70
N SER A 150 -0.69 52.74 7.48
CA SER A 150 0.62 53.39 7.59
C SER A 150 0.70 54.61 6.68
N LYS A 151 0.28 54.48 5.41
CA LYS A 151 0.28 55.57 4.45
C LYS A 151 -0.58 56.75 4.94
N LEU A 152 -1.81 56.47 5.38
CA LEU A 152 -2.72 57.50 5.86
C LEU A 152 -2.18 58.22 7.12
N ILE A 153 -1.56 57.47 8.03
CA ILE A 153 -0.92 58.05 9.23
C ILE A 153 0.28 58.91 8.85
N LYS A 154 1.12 58.47 7.90
CA LYS A 154 2.25 59.27 7.39
C LYS A 154 1.79 60.57 6.74
N GLU A 155 0.73 60.51 5.93
CA GLU A 155 0.13 61.69 5.32
C GLU A 155 -0.36 62.69 6.38
N TYR A 156 -1.01 62.22 7.45
CA TYR A 156 -1.40 63.06 8.58
C TYR A 156 -0.20 63.68 9.30
N ILE A 157 0.82 62.86 9.63
CA ILE A 157 2.04 63.31 10.32
C ILE A 157 2.72 64.41 9.53
N SER A 158 2.92 64.23 8.22
CA SER A 158 3.57 65.22 7.36
C SER A 158 2.74 66.49 7.16
N ALA A 159 1.42 66.43 7.34
CA ALA A 159 0.54 67.60 7.21
C ALA A 159 0.45 68.43 8.51
N GLU A 160 0.47 67.77 9.67
CA GLU A 160 0.12 68.39 10.95
C GLU A 160 1.28 68.55 11.93
N LEU A 161 2.37 67.78 11.77
CA LEU A 161 3.52 67.80 12.68
C LEU A 161 4.73 68.47 12.03
N ASP A 162 5.49 69.22 12.82
CA ASP A 162 6.74 69.84 12.40
C ASP A 162 7.86 68.79 12.35
N GLU A 163 8.47 68.62 11.17
CA GLU A 163 9.54 67.65 10.88
C GLU A 163 10.76 67.76 11.81
N THR A 164 10.98 68.94 12.41
CA THR A 164 12.12 69.17 13.31
C THR A 164 11.90 68.65 14.73
N THR A 165 10.66 68.25 15.07
CA THR A 165 10.29 67.82 16.41
C THR A 165 10.58 66.35 16.66
N ASP A 166 10.84 66.00 17.92
CA ASP A 166 10.99 64.60 18.33
C ASP A 166 9.64 63.85 18.29
N GLU A 167 8.52 64.57 18.38
CA GLU A 167 7.17 64.03 18.20
C GLU A 167 6.94 63.54 16.76
N TYR A 168 7.41 64.29 15.75
CA TYR A 168 7.38 63.86 14.35
C TYR A 168 8.16 62.56 14.13
N LYS A 169 9.38 62.46 14.68
CA LYS A 169 10.21 61.25 14.56
C LYS A 169 9.53 60.05 15.20
N TRP A 170 9.05 60.21 16.44
CA TRP A 170 8.29 59.16 17.13
C TRP A 170 7.06 58.72 16.32
N ALA A 171 6.27 59.66 15.81
CA ALA A 171 5.06 59.33 15.06
C ALA A 171 5.38 58.61 13.73
N MET A 172 6.45 59.03 13.04
CA MET A 172 6.92 58.39 11.82
C MET A 172 7.41 56.96 12.09
N ASP A 173 8.11 56.73 13.19
CA ASP A 173 8.55 55.41 13.62
C ASP A 173 7.35 54.50 13.96
N LYS A 174 6.31 55.04 14.63
CA LYS A 174 5.06 54.30 14.85
C LYS A 174 4.35 53.96 13.53
N ALA A 175 4.33 54.86 12.56
CA ALA A 175 3.73 54.60 11.26
C ALA A 175 4.51 53.51 10.48
N ASN A 176 5.83 53.43 10.64
CA ASN A 176 6.67 52.37 10.07
C ASN A 176 6.42 51.02 10.75
N TRP A 177 6.29 50.99 12.07
CA TRP A 177 5.89 49.79 12.83
C TRP A 177 4.49 49.27 12.43
N ILE A 178 3.52 50.17 12.21
CA ILE A 178 2.19 49.79 11.68
C ILE A 178 2.30 49.19 10.27
N GLN A 179 3.24 49.64 9.45
CA GLN A 179 3.46 49.07 8.12
C GLN A 179 4.01 47.64 8.18
N ASP A 180 5.11 47.46 8.93
CA ASP A 180 5.83 46.20 9.03
C ASP A 180 6.64 46.18 10.34
N SER A 181 6.01 45.68 11.39
CA SER A 181 6.52 45.59 12.75
C SER A 181 7.62 44.53 12.90
N SER A 182 7.77 43.63 11.92
CA SER A 182 8.90 42.71 11.84
C SER A 182 10.19 43.40 11.39
N LYS A 183 10.08 44.38 10.48
CA LYS A 183 11.22 45.18 10.00
C LYS A 183 11.47 46.43 10.86
N HIS A 184 10.42 46.95 11.48
CA HIS A 184 10.45 48.12 12.33
C HIS A 184 9.88 47.74 13.70
N PRO A 185 10.62 46.97 14.51
CA PRO A 185 10.16 46.57 15.83
C PRO A 185 10.01 47.78 16.75
N ASP A 186 9.01 47.72 17.63
CA ASP A 186 8.81 48.71 18.67
C ASP A 186 9.24 48.13 20.02
N ASP A 187 9.88 48.96 20.84
CA ASP A 187 10.39 48.53 22.15
C ASP A 187 9.26 48.20 23.16
N LEU A 188 8.06 48.75 22.94
CA LEU A 188 6.95 48.65 23.89
C LEU A 188 5.71 47.94 23.33
N LEU A 189 5.44 48.06 22.02
CA LEU A 189 4.24 47.51 21.40
C LEU A 189 4.51 46.23 20.61
N THR A 190 3.68 45.22 20.84
CA THR A 190 3.73 43.92 20.16
C THR A 190 2.80 43.85 18.95
N GLU A 191 2.96 42.84 18.09
CA GLU A 191 2.02 42.54 17.00
C GLU A 191 0.57 42.38 17.48
N LYS A 192 0.40 41.84 18.68
CA LYS A 192 -0.93 41.68 19.27
C LYS A 192 -1.56 43.04 19.59
N ASP A 193 -0.79 43.98 20.13
CA ASP A 193 -1.25 45.34 20.40
C ASP A 193 -1.62 46.06 19.10
N LYS A 194 -0.87 45.81 18.02
CA LYS A 194 -1.19 46.31 16.67
C LYS A 194 -2.52 45.78 16.16
N GLU A 195 -2.76 44.47 16.25
CA GLU A 195 -4.04 43.85 15.87
C GLU A 195 -5.22 44.43 16.66
N GLU A 196 -5.04 44.61 17.97
CA GLU A 196 -6.06 45.22 18.83
C GLU A 196 -6.34 46.66 18.40
N LEU A 197 -5.32 47.50 18.20
CA LEU A 197 -5.45 48.90 17.78
C LEU A 197 -6.13 49.06 16.42
N LEU A 198 -5.84 48.19 15.45
CA LEU A 198 -6.45 48.23 14.12
C LEU A 198 -7.89 47.67 14.13
N ASN A 199 -8.22 46.75 15.05
CA ASN A 199 -9.57 46.18 15.20
C ASN A 199 -10.55 47.05 15.99
N ILE A 200 -10.10 48.11 16.67
CA ILE A 200 -10.98 49.04 17.42
C ILE A 200 -12.07 49.65 16.52
N LYS A 201 -11.87 49.74 15.20
CA LYS A 201 -12.88 50.23 14.26
C LYS A 201 -13.98 49.24 13.87
N THR A 202 -13.79 47.93 14.07
CA THR A 202 -14.79 46.92 13.69
C THR A 202 -15.83 46.66 14.78
N THR A 203 -15.50 46.99 16.04
CA THR A 203 -16.38 46.76 17.20
C THR A 203 -17.32 47.94 17.49
N ASN A 204 -17.02 49.15 17.00
CA ASN A 204 -17.91 50.30 17.10
C ASN A 204 -19.00 50.26 16.01
N LYS A 205 -19.99 49.40 16.24
CA LYS A 205 -21.25 49.28 15.49
C LYS A 205 -22.18 50.50 15.62
N TYR A 206 -21.67 51.65 16.07
CA TYR A 206 -22.44 52.85 16.39
C TYR A 206 -21.67 54.11 16.02
N PHE A 207 -21.40 54.34 14.75
CA PHE A 207 -21.24 55.71 14.22
C PHE A 207 -21.51 55.68 12.70
N LEU A 208 -22.79 55.58 12.37
CA LEU A 208 -23.42 56.14 11.17
C LEU A 208 -24.55 57.06 11.64
#